data_AF-A0A7X7JVV4-F1
#
_entry.id   AF-A0A7X7JVV4-F1
#
_cell.length_a   1.000
_cell.length_b   1.000
_cell.length_c   1.000
_cell.angle_alpha   90.00
_cell.angle_beta   90.00
_cell.angle_gamma   90.00
#
_symmetry.space_group_name_H-M   'P 1'
#
loop_
_entity.id
_entity.type
_entity.pdbx_description
1 polymer ?
#
loop_
_entity_poly.entity_id
_entity_poly.type
_entity_poly.pdbx_seq_one_letter_code
_entity_poly.pdbx_strand_id
1 'polypeptide(L)'
;MTDRTAKARLRDAAIELVAEGATLTARTVAERAGVTAGLIRHHFGSMADLERACDEHIARLVRVAKEDAVEEGASVDVLQAIRESGETHMLRYLARRVA
;
A
#
# COMPACT_ATOMS: atom_id res chain seq x y z
N MET A 1 -13.81 8.67 -8.24
CA MET A 1 -13.23 8.76 -9.59
C MET A 1 -12.00 7.87 -9.63
N THR A 2 -12.08 6.71 -10.29
CA THR A 2 -10.97 5.76 -10.42
C THR A 2 -9.86 6.43 -11.21
N ASP A 3 -8.80 6.84 -10.52
CA ASP A 3 -7.62 7.44 -11.12
C ASP A 3 -6.96 6.36 -12.01
N ARG A 4 -7.31 6.29 -13.31
CA ARG A 4 -6.77 5.28 -14.26
C ARG A 4 -5.40 5.69 -14.80
N THR A 5 -4.73 6.64 -14.15
CA THR A 5 -3.42 7.12 -14.56
C THR A 5 -2.38 6.02 -14.38
N ALA A 6 -1.37 6.00 -15.24
CA ALA A 6 -0.25 5.06 -15.09
C ALA A 6 0.45 5.21 -13.72
N LYS A 7 0.40 6.41 -13.13
CA LYS A 7 0.79 6.68 -11.75
C LYS A 7 0.01 5.82 -10.74
N ALA A 8 -1.31 5.82 -10.80
CA ALA A 8 -2.13 5.01 -9.90
C ALA A 8 -1.86 3.51 -10.09
N ARG A 9 -1.78 3.04 -11.34
CA ARG A 9 -1.49 1.62 -11.63
C ARG A 9 -0.13 1.16 -11.07
N LEU A 10 0.90 2.01 -11.18
CA LEU A 10 2.22 1.75 -10.60
C LEU A 10 2.19 1.68 -9.08
N ARG A 11 1.46 2.59 -8.42
CA ARG A 11 1.29 2.58 -6.96
C ARG A 11 0.55 1.33 -6.50
N ASP A 12 -0.58 1.01 -7.13
CA ASP A 12 -1.44 -0.10 -6.72
C ASP A 12 -0.70 -1.43 -6.91
N ALA A 13 0.02 -1.61 -8.03
CA ALA A 13 0.88 -2.76 -8.27
C ALA A 13 2.02 -2.89 -7.24
N ALA A 14 2.62 -1.77 -6.82
CA ALA A 14 3.63 -1.79 -5.78
C ALA A 14 3.07 -2.22 -4.43
N ILE A 15 1.87 -1.73 -4.06
CA ILE A 15 1.18 -2.13 -2.83
C ILE A 15 0.88 -3.63 -2.83
N GLU A 16 0.38 -4.18 -3.93
CA GLU A 16 0.11 -5.62 -4.08
C GLU A 16 1.37 -6.47 -3.91
N LEU A 17 2.47 -6.10 -4.58
CA LEU A 17 3.75 -6.81 -4.47
C LEU A 17 4.29 -6.82 -3.04
N VAL A 18 4.16 -5.70 -2.32
CA VAL A 18 4.54 -5.61 -0.92
C VAL A 18 3.65 -6.51 -0.05
N ALA A 19 2.34 -6.54 -0.30
CA ALA A 19 1.40 -7.41 0.43
C ALA A 19 1.69 -8.90 0.19
N GLU A 20 2.16 -9.26 -1.00
CA GLU A 20 2.62 -10.61 -1.36
C GLU A 20 4.00 -10.97 -0.75
N GLY A 21 4.71 -10.01 -0.16
CA GLY A 21 6.08 -10.19 0.34
C GLY A 21 7.13 -10.30 -0.76
N ALA A 22 6.81 -9.83 -1.97
CA ALA A 22 7.73 -9.82 -3.10
C ALA A 22 8.75 -8.67 -2.99
N THR A 23 9.93 -8.87 -3.57
CA THR A 23 10.94 -7.81 -3.68
C THR A 23 10.46 -6.70 -4.61
N LEU A 24 10.44 -5.47 -4.09
CA LEU A 24 10.08 -4.30 -4.88
C LEU A 24 11.26 -3.89 -5.77
N THR A 25 11.07 -3.99 -7.09
CA THR A 25 12.04 -3.50 -8.07
C THR A 25 11.30 -2.75 -9.17
N ALA A 26 11.97 -1.82 -9.84
CA ALA A 26 11.38 -1.08 -10.96
C ALA A 26 10.84 -2.02 -12.05
N ARG A 27 11.45 -3.19 -12.21
CA ARG A 27 11.02 -4.22 -13.16
C ARG A 27 9.75 -4.94 -12.68
N THR A 28 9.75 -5.48 -11.46
CA THR A 28 8.60 -6.23 -10.93
C THR A 28 7.35 -5.36 -10.85
N VAL A 29 7.50 -4.10 -10.43
CA VAL A 29 6.39 -3.15 -10.38
C VAL A 29 5.86 -2.84 -11.79
N ALA A 30 6.74 -2.57 -12.76
CA ALA A 30 6.33 -2.24 -14.12
C ALA A 30 5.63 -3.43 -14.81
N GLU A 31 6.18 -4.63 -14.65
CA GLU A 31 5.58 -5.87 -15.16
C GLU A 31 4.18 -6.08 -14.56
N ARG A 32 4.01 -5.93 -13.24
CA ARG A 32 2.72 -6.07 -12.57
C ARG A 32 1.72 -4.99 -13.00
N ALA A 33 2.16 -3.74 -13.13
CA ALA A 33 1.31 -2.63 -13.55
C ALA A 33 0.96 -2.68 -15.06
N GLY A 34 1.63 -3.53 -15.84
CA GLY A 34 1.46 -3.62 -17.29
C GLY A 34 1.96 -2.38 -18.03
N VAL A 35 3.02 -1.74 -17.52
CA VAL A 35 3.63 -0.53 -18.08
C VAL A 35 5.14 -0.69 -18.24
N THR A 36 5.82 0.30 -18.81
CA THR A 36 7.30 0.27 -18.90
C THR A 36 7.95 0.87 -17.66
N ALA A 37 9.11 0.35 -17.26
CA ALA A 37 9.84 0.82 -16.07
C ALA A 37 10.24 2.30 -16.14
N GLY A 38 10.33 2.88 -17.35
CA GLY A 38 10.59 4.30 -17.55
C GLY A 38 9.49 5.21 -16.95
N LEU A 39 8.25 4.72 -16.87
CA LEU A 39 7.14 5.48 -16.28
C LEU A 39 7.31 5.71 -14.77
N ILE A 40 8.08 4.87 -14.07
CA ILE A 40 8.35 5.06 -12.64
C ILE A 40 9.14 6.35 -12.43
N ARG A 41 10.24 6.54 -13.17
CA ARG A 41 10.97 7.81 -13.10
C ARG A 41 10.14 8.99 -13.57
N HIS A 42 9.31 8.80 -14.58
CA HIS A 42 8.47 9.87 -15.11
C HIS A 42 7.41 10.35 -14.10
N HIS A 43 6.76 9.43 -13.37
CA HIS A 43 5.67 9.76 -12.44
C HIS A 43 6.10 9.98 -10.99
N PHE A 44 7.17 9.32 -10.56
CA PHE A 44 7.63 9.33 -9.18
C PHE A 44 9.06 9.88 -9.03
N GLY A 45 9.86 9.93 -10.10
CA GLY A 45 11.26 10.32 -10.04
C GLY A 45 12.18 9.15 -9.67
N SER A 46 11.85 8.44 -8.58
CA SER A 46 12.63 7.30 -8.08
C SER A 46 11.75 6.17 -7.53
N MET A 47 12.35 5.00 -7.29
CA MET A 47 11.69 3.91 -6.56
C MET A 47 11.39 4.30 -5.10
N ALA A 48 12.28 5.05 -4.45
CA ALA A 48 12.06 5.52 -3.09
C ALA A 48 10.85 6.47 -3.00
N ASP A 49 10.66 7.33 -4.00
CA ASP A 49 9.48 8.20 -4.07
C ASP A 49 8.19 7.43 -4.37
N LEU A 50 8.27 6.34 -5.15
CA LEU A 50 7.16 5.42 -5.33
C LEU A 50 6.78 4.75 -4.00
N GLU A 51 7.75 4.25 -3.25
CA GLU A 51 7.53 3.66 -1.93
C GLU A 51 6.90 4.66 -0.96
N ARG A 52 7.42 5.89 -0.91
CA ARG A 52 6.83 6.98 -0.11
C ARG A 52 5.39 7.29 -0.53
N ALA A 53 5.11 7.31 -1.83
CA ALA A 53 3.75 7.53 -2.32
C ALA A 53 2.79 6.37 -1.96
N CYS A 54 3.31 5.15 -1.86
CA CYS A 54 2.54 4.01 -1.35
C CYS A 54 2.26 4.19 0.15
N ASP A 55 3.26 4.53 0.95
CA ASP A 55 3.13 4.79 2.39
C ASP A 55 2.12 5.90 2.69
N GLU A 56 2.22 7.03 1.99
CA GLU A 56 1.27 8.15 2.12
C GLU A 56 -0.16 7.73 1.74
N HIS A 57 -0.32 6.86 0.74
CA HIS A 57 -1.63 6.37 0.32
C HIS A 57 -2.26 5.46 1.38
N ILE A 58 -1.50 4.50 1.89
CA ILE A 58 -1.96 3.59 2.94
C ILE A 58 -2.25 4.37 4.23
N ALA A 59 -1.38 5.29 4.63
CA ALA A 59 -1.60 6.14 5.80
C ALA A 59 -2.90 6.96 5.70
N ARG A 60 -3.24 7.45 4.49
CA ARG A 60 -4.51 8.13 4.22
C ARG A 60 -5.69 7.18 4.34
N LEU A 61 -5.61 5.98 3.76
CA LEU A 61 -6.69 4.99 3.87
C LEU A 61 -6.94 4.58 5.33
N VAL A 62 -5.88 4.37 6.11
CA VAL A 62 -5.98 4.08 7.54
C VAL A 62 -6.58 5.26 8.31
N ARG A 63 -6.21 6.50 7.96
CA ARG A 63 -6.78 7.70 8.59
C ARG A 63 -8.28 7.83 8.31
N VAL A 64 -8.70 7.67 7.06
CA VAL A 64 -10.12 7.72 6.68
C VAL A 64 -10.89 6.60 7.37
N ALA A 65 -10.39 5.36 7.35
CA ALA A 65 -11.02 4.24 8.06
C ALA A 65 -11.12 4.47 9.57
N LYS A 66 -10.14 5.17 10.17
CA LYS A 66 -10.19 5.58 11.58
C LYS A 66 -11.20 6.69 11.83
N GLU A 67 -11.31 7.68 10.95
CA GLU A 67 -12.26 8.77 11.06
C GLU A 67 -13.70 8.25 10.94
N ASP A 68 -13.95 7.34 9.99
CA ASP A 68 -15.22 6.63 9.84
C ASP A 68 -15.55 5.74 11.07
N ALA A 69 -14.55 5.04 11.63
CA ALA A 69 -14.73 4.22 12.84
C ALA A 69 -14.92 5.04 14.14
N VAL A 70 -14.37 6.26 14.20
CA VAL A 70 -14.58 7.21 15.29
C VAL A 70 -16.00 7.78 15.24
N GLU A 71 -16.58 7.98 14.04
CA GLU A 71 -18.01 8.31 13.89
C GLU A 71 -18.94 7.18 14.35
N GLU A 72 -18.52 5.90 14.21
CA GLU A 72 -19.26 4.73 14.69
C GLU A 72 -19.02 4.39 16.18
N GLY A 73 -18.24 5.21 16.91
CA GLY A 73 -18.11 5.11 18.37
C GLY A 73 -17.38 3.87 18.88
N ALA A 74 -16.64 3.16 18.02
CA ALA A 74 -15.85 2.02 18.41
C ALA A 74 -14.36 2.42 18.40
N SER A 75 -13.80 2.61 19.59
CA SER A 75 -12.37 2.35 19.78
C SER A 75 -12.17 0.84 19.60
N VAL A 76 -12.25 0.38 18.36
CA VAL A 76 -11.95 -1.01 18.01
C VAL A 76 -10.50 -1.20 18.39
N ASP A 77 -10.26 -2.11 19.33
CA ASP A 77 -8.93 -2.61 19.59
C ASP A 77 -8.44 -3.24 18.28
N VAL A 78 -7.70 -2.45 17.49
CA VAL A 78 -7.26 -2.78 16.13
C VAL A 78 -6.53 -4.12 16.11
N LEU A 79 -5.85 -4.47 17.21
CA LEU A 79 -5.20 -5.77 17.38
C LEU A 79 -6.19 -6.92 17.52
N GLN A 80 -7.36 -6.69 18.10
CA GLN A 80 -8.42 -7.68 18.24
C GLN A 80 -9.18 -7.90 16.93
N ALA A 81 -9.57 -6.83 16.23
CA ALA A 81 -10.26 -6.95 14.94
C ALA A 81 -9.40 -7.64 13.86
N ILE A 82 -8.09 -7.38 13.84
CA ILE A 82 -7.15 -8.02 12.90
C ILE A 82 -6.91 -9.50 13.24
N ARG A 83 -7.02 -9.89 14.52
CA ARG A 83 -6.92 -11.30 14.93
C ARG A 83 -8.15 -12.10 14.51
N GLU A 84 -9.32 -11.49 14.60
CA GLU A 84 -10.60 -12.14 14.27
C GLU A 84 -10.83 -12.22 12.76
N SER A 85 -10.25 -11.33 11.95
CA SER A 85 -10.39 -11.34 10.49
C SER A 85 -9.56 -12.40 9.75
N GLY A 86 -8.59 -13.03 10.43
CA GLY A 86 -7.71 -14.05 9.82
C GLY A 86 -6.66 -13.49 8.86
N GLU A 87 -6.51 -12.18 8.76
CA GLU A 87 -5.58 -11.48 7.86
C GLU A 87 -4.13 -11.49 8.38
N THR A 88 -3.58 -12.69 8.45
CA THR A 88 -2.21 -13.01 8.91
C THR A 88 -1.14 -12.23 8.12
N HIS A 89 -1.47 -11.79 6.91
CA HIS A 89 -0.58 -11.10 5.98
C HIS A 89 -0.23 -9.68 6.45
N MET A 90 -1.19 -8.94 7.02
CA MET A 90 -0.98 -7.56 7.49
C MET A 90 -0.11 -7.50 8.75
N LEU A 91 -0.29 -8.44 9.68
CA LEU A 91 0.54 -8.55 10.89
C LEU A 91 2.01 -8.83 10.55
N ARG A 92 2.26 -9.67 9.54
CA ARG A 92 3.62 -10.00 9.10
C ARG A 92 4.34 -8.81 8.46
N TYR A 93 3.60 -8.01 7.70
CA TYR A 93 4.12 -6.79 7.10
C TYR A 93 4.56 -5.77 8.17
N LEU A 94 3.71 -5.53 9.18
CA LEU A 94 4.02 -4.58 10.25
C LEU A 94 5.22 -5.03 11.11
N ALA A 95 5.31 -6.32 11.44
CA ALA A 95 6.43 -6.85 12.23
C ALA A 95 7.79 -6.70 11.54
N ARG A 96 7.83 -6.67 10.20
CA ARG A 96 9.07 -6.57 9.43
C ARG A 96 9.57 -5.13 9.25
N ARG A 97 8.72 -4.13 9.49
CA ARG A 97 9.03 -2.71 9.29
C ARG A 97 9.47 -1.97 10.57
N VAL A 98 9.31 -2.62 11.72
CA VAL A 98 9.70 -2.08 13.04
C VAL A 98 11.00 -2.74 13.54
N ALA A 99 11.50 -3.77 12.84
CA ALA A 99 12.80 -4.40 13.07
C ALA A 99 13.84 -3.84 12.10
#